data_AF-A0A261XW06-F1
#
_entry.id   AF-A0A261XW06-F1
#
_cell.length_a   1.000
_cell.length_b   1.000
_cell.length_c   1.000
_cell.angle_alpha   90.00
_cell.angle_beta   90.00
_cell.angle_gamma   90.00
#
_symmetry.space_group_name_H-M   'P 1'
#
loop_
_entity.id
_entity.type
_entity.pdbx_description
1 polymer ?
#
loop_
_entity_poly.entity_id
_entity_poly.type
_entity_poly.pdbx_seq_one_letter_code
_entity_poly.pdbx_strand_id
1 'polypeptide(L)'
;MGKGTKDRKAIDIVKKATEEDQKGNYEDAYRYYQNALDYFMTAMKYEKNDRLKEPIRKRFVEYLDRAEKLKEFLQKNEEKRGRRAMGANGTEKSTGGSGTKKSGNSSDSDEDADPEMKKLRAGLTSAILTEKPNVRWDD
;
A
#
# COMPACT_ATOMS: atom_id res chain seq x y z
N MET A 1 -26.17 -6.25 -27.01
CA MET A 1 -25.22 -5.15 -26.68
C MET A 1 -24.16 -5.02 -27.78
N GLY A 2 -24.03 -3.85 -28.40
CA GLY A 2 -23.05 -3.60 -29.47
C GLY A 2 -21.61 -3.47 -28.96
N LYS A 3 -20.63 -3.97 -29.73
CA LYS A 3 -19.21 -4.02 -29.36
C LYS A 3 -18.63 -2.64 -28.96
N GLY A 4 -19.00 -1.59 -29.70
CA GLY A 4 -18.61 -0.19 -29.45
C GLY A 4 -19.39 0.54 -28.33
N THR A 5 -20.10 -0.19 -27.47
CA THR A 5 -20.76 0.40 -26.29
C THR A 5 -19.94 0.22 -25.00
N LYS A 6 -19.05 -0.77 -24.94
CA LYS A 6 -18.27 -1.09 -23.74
C LYS A 6 -17.03 -0.22 -23.61
N ASP A 7 -16.34 0.02 -24.72
CA ASP A 7 -15.23 0.96 -24.83
C ASP A 7 -15.65 2.40 -24.49
N ARG A 8 -16.81 2.86 -25.01
CA ARG A 8 -17.36 4.18 -24.68
C ARG A 8 -17.68 4.31 -23.19
N LYS A 9 -18.32 3.30 -22.61
CA LYS A 9 -18.58 3.25 -21.16
C LYS A 9 -17.30 3.31 -20.35
N ALA A 10 -16.26 2.57 -20.74
CA ALA A 10 -14.96 2.62 -20.06
C ALA A 10 -14.39 4.04 -20.08
N ILE A 11 -14.42 4.73 -21.24
CA ILE A 11 -13.95 6.11 -21.37
C ILE A 11 -14.74 7.08 -20.48
N ASP A 12 -16.05 6.94 -20.39
CA ASP A 12 -16.87 7.82 -19.55
C ASP A 12 -16.58 7.62 -18.06
N ILE A 13 -16.28 6.37 -17.65
CA ILE A 13 -15.87 6.07 -16.28
C ILE A 13 -14.45 6.61 -16.00
N VAL A 14 -13.53 6.49 -16.95
CA VAL A 14 -12.17 7.06 -16.85
C VAL A 14 -12.21 8.57 -16.64
N LYS A 15 -13.09 9.28 -17.34
CA LYS A 15 -13.25 10.73 -17.15
C LYS A 15 -13.60 11.05 -15.70
N LYS A 16 -14.59 10.34 -15.14
CA LYS A 16 -14.96 10.47 -13.73
C LYS A 16 -13.81 10.11 -12.79
N ALA A 17 -13.09 9.02 -13.09
CA ALA A 17 -11.92 8.62 -12.31
C ALA A 17 -10.86 9.72 -12.27
N THR A 18 -10.59 10.35 -13.42
CA THR A 18 -9.61 11.43 -13.56
C THR A 18 -10.06 12.70 -12.82
N GLU A 19 -11.35 13.04 -12.88
CA GLU A 19 -11.91 14.17 -12.13
C GLU A 19 -11.76 13.96 -10.62
N GLU A 20 -12.10 12.78 -10.09
CA GLU A 20 -11.94 12.47 -8.67
C GLU A 20 -10.46 12.40 -8.24
N ASP A 21 -9.59 11.90 -9.12
CA ASP A 21 -8.15 11.86 -8.91
C ASP A 21 -7.57 13.28 -8.76
N GLN A 22 -7.97 14.20 -9.66
CA GLN A 22 -7.56 15.60 -9.59
C GLN A 22 -8.10 16.33 -8.36
N LYS A 23 -9.29 15.94 -7.86
CA LYS A 23 -9.85 16.46 -6.60
C LYS A 23 -9.16 15.91 -5.36
N GLY A 24 -8.30 14.90 -5.49
CA GLY A 24 -7.66 14.20 -4.37
C GLY A 24 -8.59 13.18 -3.68
N ASN A 25 -9.73 12.85 -4.29
CA ASN A 25 -10.65 11.82 -3.83
C ASN A 25 -10.15 10.44 -4.29
N TYR A 26 -8.98 10.06 -3.78
CA TYR A 26 -8.21 8.92 -4.30
C TYR A 26 -8.91 7.56 -4.14
N GLU A 27 -9.73 7.38 -3.10
CA GLU A 27 -10.51 6.16 -2.89
C GLU A 27 -11.56 5.96 -3.99
N ASP A 28 -12.34 7.00 -4.28
CA ASP A 28 -13.34 6.98 -5.35
C ASP A 28 -12.68 6.91 -6.73
N ALA A 29 -11.61 7.68 -6.95
CA ALA A 29 -10.82 7.62 -8.18
C ALA A 29 -10.34 6.19 -8.45
N TYR A 30 -9.76 5.52 -7.45
CA TYR A 30 -9.31 4.13 -7.56
C TYR A 30 -10.47 3.20 -7.92
N ARG A 31 -11.62 3.33 -7.24
CA ARG A 31 -12.82 2.51 -7.53
C ARG A 31 -13.33 2.71 -8.96
N TYR A 32 -13.33 3.94 -9.46
CA TYR A 32 -13.71 4.23 -10.85
C TYR A 32 -12.69 3.68 -11.85
N TYR A 33 -11.38 3.80 -11.60
CA TYR A 33 -10.37 3.19 -12.47
C TYR A 33 -10.53 1.67 -12.56
N GLN A 34 -10.73 0.96 -11.44
CA GLN A 34 -10.99 -0.49 -11.45
C GLN A 34 -12.20 -0.85 -12.32
N ASN A 35 -13.30 -0.11 -12.18
CA ASN A 35 -14.50 -0.33 -12.97
C ASN A 35 -14.27 -0.09 -14.47
N ALA A 36 -13.54 0.97 -14.84
CA ALA A 36 -13.16 1.22 -16.23
C ALA A 36 -12.31 0.08 -16.81
N LEU A 37 -11.36 -0.45 -16.03
CA LEU A 37 -10.50 -1.56 -16.43
C LEU A 37 -11.33 -2.83 -16.73
N ASP A 38 -12.34 -3.14 -15.92
CA ASP A 38 -13.26 -4.26 -16.18
C ASP A 38 -14.01 -4.08 -17.52
N TYR A 39 -14.45 -2.87 -17.82
CA TYR A 39 -15.09 -2.57 -19.11
C TYR A 39 -14.10 -2.68 -20.28
N PHE A 40 -12.85 -2.25 -20.13
CA PHE A 40 -11.82 -2.41 -21.14
C PHE A 40 -11.48 -3.89 -21.38
N MET A 41 -11.32 -4.71 -20.32
CA MET A 41 -11.13 -6.15 -20.44
C MET A 41 -12.29 -6.80 -21.19
N THR A 42 -13.51 -6.41 -20.83
CA THR A 42 -14.71 -6.89 -21.49
C THR A 42 -14.75 -6.45 -22.97
N ALA A 43 -14.40 -5.20 -23.28
CA ALA A 43 -14.32 -4.72 -24.67
C ALA A 43 -13.33 -5.55 -25.49
N MET A 44 -12.12 -5.81 -24.95
CA MET A 44 -11.11 -6.65 -25.60
C MET A 44 -11.56 -8.10 -25.79
N LYS A 45 -12.31 -8.67 -24.83
CA LYS A 45 -12.84 -10.04 -24.91
C LYS A 45 -13.80 -10.24 -26.08
N TYR A 46 -14.60 -9.22 -26.40
CA TYR A 46 -15.63 -9.29 -27.45
C TYR A 46 -15.22 -8.63 -28.77
N GLU A 47 -14.11 -7.89 -28.79
CA GLU A 47 -13.50 -7.40 -30.03
C GLU A 47 -12.81 -8.57 -30.76
N LYS A 48 -13.04 -8.68 -32.06
CA LYS A 48 -12.47 -9.74 -32.89
C LYS A 48 -11.27 -9.23 -33.70
N ASN A 49 -11.25 -7.96 -34.04
CA ASN A 49 -10.16 -7.36 -34.80
C ASN A 49 -9.04 -6.92 -33.85
N ASP A 50 -7.88 -7.56 -33.97
CA ASP A 50 -6.73 -7.25 -33.11
C ASP A 50 -6.19 -5.83 -33.31
N ARG A 51 -6.33 -5.26 -34.51
CA ARG A 51 -5.96 -3.86 -34.78
C ARG A 51 -6.82 -2.87 -33.98
N LEU A 52 -8.07 -3.24 -33.67
CA LEU A 52 -8.96 -2.44 -32.84
C LEU A 52 -8.73 -2.67 -31.35
N LYS A 53 -8.11 -3.79 -30.97
CA LYS A 53 -7.72 -4.05 -29.57
C LYS A 53 -6.49 -3.27 -29.15
N GLU A 54 -5.55 -3.00 -30.05
CA GLU A 54 -4.33 -2.24 -29.73
C GLU A 54 -4.59 -0.91 -29.02
N PRO A 55 -5.43 0.01 -29.53
CA PRO A 55 -5.70 1.27 -28.82
C PRO A 55 -6.40 1.04 -27.47
N ILE A 56 -7.23 0.00 -27.35
CA ILE A 56 -7.89 -0.37 -26.09
C ILE A 56 -6.86 -0.86 -25.07
N ARG A 57 -5.90 -1.70 -25.50
CA ARG A 57 -4.80 -2.20 -24.66
C ARG A 57 -3.91 -1.06 -24.15
N LYS A 58 -3.54 -0.13 -25.03
CA LYS A 58 -2.72 1.04 -24.65
C LYS A 58 -3.38 1.83 -23.51
N ARG A 59 -4.66 2.16 -23.67
CA ARG A 59 -5.45 2.85 -22.64
C ARG A 59 -5.60 2.02 -21.37
N PHE A 60 -5.85 0.71 -21.51
CA PHE A 60 -5.95 -0.20 -20.36
C PHE A 60 -4.69 -0.17 -19.50
N VAL A 61 -3.50 -0.28 -20.11
CA VAL A 61 -2.23 -0.25 -19.38
C VAL A 61 -2.01 1.09 -18.70
N GLU A 62 -2.27 2.21 -19.40
CA GLU A 62 -2.12 3.55 -18.84
C GLU A 62 -2.97 3.76 -17.57
N TYR A 63 -4.24 3.32 -17.60
CA TYR A 63 -5.13 3.45 -16.45
C TYR A 63 -4.89 2.39 -15.37
N LEU A 64 -4.34 1.23 -15.73
CA LEU A 64 -3.88 0.23 -14.76
C LEU A 64 -2.72 0.78 -13.93
N ASP A 65 -1.70 1.35 -14.59
CA ASP A 65 -0.55 1.94 -13.91
C ASP A 65 -0.97 3.05 -12.94
N ARG A 66 -1.97 3.87 -13.29
CA ARG A 66 -2.49 4.89 -12.38
C ARG A 66 -3.24 4.28 -11.20
N ALA A 67 -4.07 3.26 -11.44
CA ALA A 67 -4.79 2.56 -10.39
C ALA A 67 -3.84 1.90 -9.38
N GLU A 68 -2.76 1.29 -9.84
CA GLU A 68 -1.73 0.68 -8.98
C GLU A 68 -1.04 1.72 -8.09
N LYS A 69 -0.67 2.87 -8.65
CA LYS A 69 -0.12 4.00 -7.88
C LYS A 69 -1.09 4.49 -6.80
N LEU A 70 -2.38 4.58 -7.12
CA LEU A 70 -3.40 4.97 -6.15
C LEU A 70 -3.57 3.93 -5.04
N LYS A 71 -3.58 2.64 -5.39
CA LYS A 71 -3.64 1.55 -4.42
C LYS A 71 -2.48 1.62 -3.42
N GLU A 72 -1.25 1.77 -3.91
CA GLU A 72 -0.09 1.91 -3.04
C GLU A 72 -0.19 3.15 -2.12
N PHE A 73 -0.65 4.27 -2.67
CA PHE A 73 -0.82 5.50 -1.91
C PHE A 73 -1.84 5.33 -0.77
N LEU A 74 -2.99 4.71 -1.07
CA LEU A 74 -4.04 4.44 -0.09
C LEU A 74 -3.56 3.49 1.00
N GLN A 75 -2.88 2.40 0.64
CA GLN A 75 -2.31 1.44 1.61
C GLN A 75 -1.29 2.10 2.54
N LYS A 76 -0.34 2.87 1.99
CA LYS A 76 0.66 3.61 2.79
C LYS A 76 -0.02 4.62 3.75
N ASN A 77 -1.11 5.24 3.31
CA ASN A 77 -1.84 6.20 4.15
C ASN A 77 -2.64 5.49 5.27
N GLU A 78 -3.23 4.35 4.99
CA GLU A 78 -3.92 3.52 5.97
C GLU A 78 -2.97 3.00 7.04
N GLU A 79 -1.82 2.45 6.67
CA GLU A 79 -0.78 2.00 7.62
C GLU A 79 -0.27 3.14 8.51
N LYS A 80 -0.14 4.35 7.96
CA LYS A 80 0.27 5.53 8.73
C LYS A 80 -0.81 5.96 9.71
N ARG A 81 -2.09 5.86 9.32
CA ARG A 81 -3.24 6.12 10.20
C ARG A 81 -3.35 5.07 11.31
N GLY A 82 -3.19 3.79 11.00
CA GLY A 82 -3.21 2.70 11.98
C GLY A 82 -2.11 2.84 13.04
N ARG A 83 -0.87 3.16 12.63
CA ARG A 83 0.24 3.44 13.55
C ARG A 83 -0.01 4.64 14.46
N ARG A 84 -0.65 5.70 13.95
CA ARG A 84 -1.02 6.88 14.75
C ARG A 84 -2.13 6.59 15.74
N ALA A 85 -3.12 5.77 15.36
CA ALA A 85 -4.19 5.36 16.25
C ALA A 85 -3.69 4.47 17.39
N MET A 86 -2.74 3.56 17.13
CA MET A 86 -2.11 2.72 18.17
C MET A 86 -1.15 3.50 19.08
N GLY A 87 -0.58 4.61 18.61
CA GLY A 87 0.29 5.49 19.42
C GLY A 87 -0.47 6.42 20.38
N ALA A 88 -1.80 6.47 20.32
CA ALA A 88 -2.61 7.34 21.17
C ALA A 88 -2.99 6.73 22.53
N ASN A 89 -2.65 5.46 22.80
CA ASN A 89 -3.03 4.77 24.03
C ASN A 89 -1.85 4.33 24.92
N GLY A 90 -0.67 4.94 24.73
CA GLY A 90 0.51 4.68 25.55
C GLY A 90 1.14 5.98 26.02
N THR A 91 0.69 6.44 27.19
CA THR A 91 1.40 7.32 28.15
C THR A 91 2.25 8.46 27.58
N GLU A 92 1.75 9.67 27.84
CA GLU A 92 2.46 10.92 28.07
C GLU A 92 4.00 10.86 28.17
N LYS A 93 4.65 11.82 27.48
CA LYS A 93 6.05 12.25 27.57
C LYS A 93 7.04 11.63 26.56
N SER A 94 7.21 12.30 25.42
CA SER A 94 8.46 13.03 25.15
C SER A 94 8.35 13.89 23.89
N THR A 95 8.73 15.14 24.06
CA THR A 95 9.00 16.16 23.04
C THR A 95 10.08 15.75 22.04
N GLY A 96 9.81 16.03 20.75
CA GLY A 96 10.80 16.51 19.79
C GLY A 96 11.50 15.48 18.91
N GLY A 97 11.42 15.67 17.58
CA GLY A 97 12.36 15.06 16.64
C GLY A 97 11.78 14.67 15.28
N SER A 98 11.57 15.66 14.40
CA SER A 98 11.37 15.45 12.96
C SER A 98 12.65 14.92 12.30
N GLY A 99 12.56 13.88 11.44
CA GLY A 99 13.72 13.40 10.69
C GLY A 99 13.52 12.13 9.85
N THR A 100 12.87 12.27 8.70
CA THR A 100 13.27 11.71 7.38
C THR A 100 13.90 10.30 7.25
N LYS A 101 13.14 9.40 6.62
CA LYS A 101 13.50 8.28 5.69
C LYS A 101 14.36 7.11 6.21
N LYS A 102 13.81 5.90 6.09
CA LYS A 102 14.49 4.79 5.37
C LYS A 102 13.49 3.74 4.84
N SER A 103 13.21 3.81 3.55
CA SER A 103 13.03 2.61 2.73
C SER A 103 14.43 2.09 2.41
N GLY A 104 14.72 0.81 2.62
CA GLY A 104 16.00 0.25 2.17
C GLY A 104 16.45 -0.98 2.94
N ASN A 105 16.00 -2.12 2.43
CA ASN A 105 16.55 -3.45 2.60
C ASN A 105 18.08 -3.51 2.40
N SER A 106 18.75 -4.23 3.30
CA SER A 106 19.99 -5.03 3.16
C SER A 106 21.23 -4.40 2.50
N SER A 107 22.27 -4.14 3.29
CA SER A 107 23.53 -4.93 3.23
C SER A 107 24.49 -4.50 4.34
N ASP A 108 24.96 -5.49 5.09
CA ASP A 108 26.35 -5.70 5.50
C ASP A 108 27.31 -4.48 5.43
N SER A 109 27.70 -3.95 6.59
CA SER A 109 29.02 -3.38 6.88
C SER A 109 29.09 -3.11 8.39
N ASP A 110 30.05 -3.77 9.02
CA ASP A 110 30.60 -3.44 10.34
C ASP A 110 31.02 -1.96 10.42
N GLU A 111 31.13 -1.48 11.67
CA GLU A 111 31.49 -0.14 12.15
C GLU A 111 30.34 0.86 12.42
N ASP A 112 30.36 1.37 13.65
CA ASP A 112 29.40 2.27 14.32
C ASP A 112 28.09 1.65 14.87
N ALA A 113 28.24 0.84 15.92
CA ALA A 113 27.13 0.43 16.78
C ALA A 113 26.59 1.63 17.60
N ASP A 114 25.52 2.23 17.07
CA ASP A 114 24.69 3.27 17.67
C ASP A 114 24.35 2.99 19.17
N PRO A 115 24.58 3.94 20.10
CA PRO A 115 24.39 3.75 21.54
C PRO A 115 22.95 3.37 21.91
N GLU A 116 21.99 3.68 21.04
CA GLU A 116 20.58 3.35 21.22
C GLU A 116 20.33 1.84 21.09
N MET A 117 21.01 1.16 20.16
CA MET A 117 20.85 -0.28 19.94
C MET A 117 21.46 -1.12 21.08
N LYS A 118 22.52 -0.62 21.73
CA LYS A 118 23.09 -1.21 22.96
C LYS A 118 22.13 -1.10 24.15
N LYS A 119 21.44 0.04 24.32
CA LYS A 119 20.42 0.21 25.36
C LYS A 119 19.22 -0.72 25.15
N LEU A 120 18.76 -0.84 23.90
CA LEU A 120 17.65 -1.74 23.54
C LEU A 120 18.01 -3.21 23.83
N ARG A 121 19.23 -3.65 23.51
CA ARG A 121 19.70 -5.00 23.84
C ARG A 121 19.83 -5.22 25.34
N ALA A 122 20.37 -4.26 26.08
CA ALA A 122 20.52 -4.35 27.52
C ALA A 122 19.18 -4.50 28.26
N GLY A 123 18.14 -3.75 27.82
CA GLY A 123 16.79 -3.85 28.38
C GLY A 123 16.11 -5.20 28.09
N LEU A 124 16.34 -5.77 26.91
CA LEU A 124 15.81 -7.09 26.55
C LEU A 124 16.48 -8.22 27.35
N THR A 125 17.77 -8.10 27.63
CA THR A 125 18.49 -9.11 28.43
C THR A 125 18.12 -9.09 29.92
N SER A 126 17.73 -7.94 30.49
CA SER A 126 17.32 -7.88 31.90
C SER A 126 15.90 -8.38 32.15
N ALA A 127 15.06 -8.48 31.10
CA ALA A 127 13.67 -8.92 31.20
C ALA A 127 13.50 -10.44 31.10
N ILE A 128 14.55 -11.18 30.73
CA ILE A 128 14.53 -12.64 30.68
C ILE A 128 14.95 -13.15 32.05
N LEU A 129 13.96 -13.32 32.94
CA LEU A 129 14.12 -14.02 34.21
C LEU A 129 14.35 -15.52 33.90
N THR A 130 15.62 -15.94 33.76
CA THR A 130 15.98 -17.35 33.64
C THR A 130 15.97 -18.01 35.02
N GLU A 131 14.83 -18.05 35.69
CA GLU A 131 14.62 -18.97 36.80
C GLU A 131 14.33 -20.35 36.20
N LYS A 132 15.31 -21.25 36.29
CA LYS A 132 15.12 -22.68 35.97
C LYS A 132 13.95 -23.18 36.83
N PRO A 133 12.80 -23.58 36.27
CA PRO A 133 11.73 -24.13 37.08
C PRO A 133 12.22 -25.48 37.61
N ASN A 134 12.52 -25.56 38.91
CA ASN A 134 12.80 -26.84 39.57
C ASN A 134 11.48 -27.57 39.77
N VAL A 135 10.99 -28.21 38.71
CA VAL A 135 9.77 -29.01 38.78
C VAL A 135 10.13 -30.38 39.32
N ARG A 136 9.95 -30.56 40.64
CA ARG A 136 9.88 -31.90 41.24
C ARG A 136 8.43 -32.35 41.15
N TRP A 137 8.21 -33.43 40.42
CA TRP A 137 6.97 -34.20 40.50
C TRP A 137 7.22 -35.26 41.58
N ASP A 138 6.61 -35.09 42.75
CA ASP A 138 6.39 -36.18 43.70
C ASP A 138 4.92 -36.61 43.48
N ASP A 139 4.75 -37.93 43.31
CA ASP A 139 3.60 -38.71 42.81
C ASP A 139 2.23 -38.35 43.42
#